data_AF-A0A844X1H7-F1
#
_entry.id   AF-A0A844X1H7-F1
#
_cell.length_a   1.000
_cell.length_b   1.000
_cell.length_c   1.000
_cell.angle_alpha   90.00
_cell.angle_beta   90.00
_cell.angle_gamma   90.00
#
_symmetry.space_group_name_H-M   'P 1'
#
loop_
_entity.id
_entity.type
_entity.pdbx_description
1 polymer ?
#
loop_
_entity_poly.entity_id
_entity_poly.type
_entity_poly.pdbx_seq_one_letter_code
_entity_poly.pdbx_strand_id
1 'polypeptide(L)' 'MALSRAVIQKKSDEKRGVKSKGYKLPIEIIDLIIELSAKTEKSQSKIIEEAILMYRKSL' A
#
# COMPACT_ATOMS: atom_id res chain seq x y z
N MET A 1 0.64 -30.46 9.54
CA MET A 1 1.50 -29.28 9.40
C MET A 1 0.65 -28.03 9.55
N ALA A 2 0.87 -27.23 10.59
CA ALA A 2 0.27 -25.90 10.66
C ALA A 2 0.72 -25.08 9.45
N LEU A 3 -0.22 -24.46 8.74
CA LEU A 3 0.11 -23.56 7.63
C LEU A 3 1.05 -22.47 8.17
N SER A 4 2.16 -22.23 7.47
CA SER A 4 3.10 -21.17 7.85
C SER A 4 2.37 -19.83 7.92
N ARG A 5 2.78 -18.97 8.84
CA ARG A 5 2.17 -17.65 9.09
C ARG A 5 2.03 -16.82 7.80
N ALA A 6 3.01 -16.92 6.90
CA ALA A 6 2.99 -16.30 5.58
C ALA A 6 1.84 -16.78 4.68
N VAL A 7 1.49 -18.08 4.74
CA VAL A 7 0.40 -18.66 3.94
C VAL A 7 -0.96 -18.27 4.51
N ILE A 8 -1.06 -18.17 5.84
CA ILE A 8 -2.28 -17.68 6.52
C ILE A 8 -2.52 -16.21 6.16
N GLN A 9 -1.48 -15.39 6.25
CA GLN A 9 -1.53 -13.97 5.90
C GLN A 9 -1.94 -13.79 4.43
N LYS A 10 -1.28 -14.50 3.51
CA LYS A 10 -1.60 -14.48 2.08
C LYS A 10 -3.06 -14.86 1.79
N LYS A 11 -3.60 -15.91 2.42
CA LYS A 11 -5.02 -16.29 2.29
C LYS A 11 -5.97 -15.23 2.86
N SER A 12 -5.60 -14.56 3.94
CA SER A 12 -6.39 -13.47 4.53
C SER A 12 -6.40 -12.24 3.63
N ASP A 13 -5.23 -11.86 3.10
CA ASP A 13 -5.07 -10.76 2.16
C ASP A 13 -5.85 -11.04 0.86
N GLU A 14 -5.78 -12.25 0.31
CA GLU A 14 -6.58 -12.68 -0.85
C GLU A 14 -8.10 -12.57 -0.57
N LYS A 15 -8.57 -13.01 0.61
CA LYS A 15 -9.99 -12.84 1.00
C LYS A 15 -10.41 -11.38 1.10
N ARG A 16 -9.49 -10.49 1.48
CA ARG A 16 -9.70 -9.04 1.58
C ARG A 16 -9.45 -8.31 0.26
N GLY A 17 -9.07 -9.02 -0.81
CA GLY A 17 -8.76 -8.45 -2.12
C GLY A 17 -7.48 -7.60 -2.15
N VAL A 18 -6.62 -7.70 -1.14
CA VAL A 18 -5.37 -6.93 -1.05
C VAL A 18 -4.17 -7.85 -1.29
N LYS A 19 -3.09 -7.31 -1.86
CA LYS A 19 -1.85 -8.06 -2.11
C LYS A 19 -0.65 -7.18 -1.79
N SER A 20 0.29 -7.73 -1.02
CA SER A 20 1.57 -7.06 -0.79
C SER A 20 2.36 -6.99 -2.11
N LYS A 21 2.73 -5.78 -2.53
CA LYS A 21 3.59 -5.56 -3.68
C LYS A 21 4.62 -4.48 -3.37
N GLY A 22 5.91 -4.83 -3.49
CA GLY A 22 7.01 -3.90 -3.29
C GLY A 22 7.40 -3.25 -4.62
N TYR A 23 7.56 -1.93 -4.61
CA TYR A 23 8.10 -1.15 -5.72
C TYR A 23 9.37 -0.44 -5.25
N LYS A 24 10.32 -0.25 -6.16
CA LYS A 24 11.47 0.63 -5.90
C LYS A 24 11.05 2.06 -6.26
N LEU A 25 11.15 2.96 -5.29
CA LEU A 25 10.83 4.37 -5.43
C LEU A 25 12.07 5.20 -5.06
N PRO A 26 12.20 6.42 -5.60
CA PRO A 26 13.19 7.38 -5.11
C PRO A 26 12.99 7.64 -3.61
N ILE A 27 14.09 7.86 -2.90
CA ILE A 27 14.07 8.10 -1.45
C ILE A 27 13.20 9.32 -1.11
N GLU A 28 13.34 10.41 -1.87
CA GLU A 28 12.54 11.63 -1.70
C GLU A 28 11.03 11.38 -1.79
N ILE A 29 10.59 10.45 -2.65
CA ILE A 29 9.19 10.08 -2.78
C ILE A 29 8.73 9.23 -1.60
N ILE A 30 9.59 8.37 -1.07
CA ILE A 30 9.29 7.56 0.11
C ILE A 30 9.11 8.47 1.33
N ASP A 31 10.01 9.44 1.54
CA ASP A 31 9.88 10.45 2.58
C ASP A 31 8.60 11.27 2.42
N LEU A 32 8.28 11.69 1.20
CA LEU A 32 7.03 12.40 0.91
C LEU A 32 5.78 11.56 1.24
N ILE A 33 5.78 10.27 0.95
CA ILE A 33 4.68 9.35 1.33
C ILE A 33 4.56 9.23 2.85
N ILE A 34 5.68 9.17 3.58
CA ILE A 34 5.70 9.13 5.04
C ILE A 34 5.13 10.43 5.61
N GLU A 35 5.58 11.58 5.13
CA GLU A 35 5.08 12.88 5.54
C GLU A 35 3.59 13.04 5.28
N LEU A 36 3.12 12.65 4.09
CA LEU A 36 1.70 12.72 3.73
C LEU A 36 0.86 11.79 4.59
N SER A 37 1.35 10.59 4.87
CA SER A 37 0.69 9.63 5.77
C SER A 37 0.56 10.22 7.18
N ALA A 38 1.61 10.86 7.70
CA ALA A 38 1.59 11.52 9.00
C ALA A 38 0.62 12.73 9.04
N LYS A 39 0.59 13.55 7.98
CA LYS A 39 -0.25 14.75 7.90
C LYS A 39 -1.74 14.45 7.71
N THR A 40 -2.08 13.32 7.09
CA THR A 40 -3.47 12.98 6.73
C THR A 40 -4.10 11.90 7.61
N GLU A 41 -3.35 11.34 8.57
CA GLU A 41 -3.73 10.14 9.36
C GLU A 41 -4.14 8.92 8.50
N LYS A 42 -3.78 8.93 7.21
CA LYS A 42 -4.05 7.82 6.29
C LYS A 42 -2.84 6.91 6.23
N SER A 43 -3.06 5.62 6.03
CA SER A 43 -1.97 4.68 5.76
C SER A 43 -1.27 5.01 4.44
N GLN A 44 0.02 4.72 4.34
CA GLN A 44 0.79 4.93 3.11
C GLN A 44 0.13 4.26 1.89
N SER A 45 -0.41 3.05 2.06
CA SER A 45 -1.16 2.35 1.00
C SER A 45 -2.38 3.14 0.53
N LYS A 46 -3.10 3.82 1.44
CA LYS A 46 -4.27 4.64 1.11
C LYS A 46 -3.88 5.92 0.38
N ILE A 47 -2.78 6.55 0.79
CA ILE A 47 -2.20 7.70 0.07
C ILE A 47 -1.86 7.31 -1.37
N ILE A 48 -1.21 6.17 -1.57
CA ILE A 48 -0.84 5.68 -2.91
C ILE A 48 -2.09 5.35 -3.73
N GLU A 49 -3.10 4.72 -3.14
CA GLU A 49 -4.38 4.44 -3.80
C GLU A 49 -5.06 5.73 -4.29
N GLU A 50 -5.16 6.75 -3.43
CA GLU A 50 -5.75 8.04 -3.78
C GLU A 50 -4.96 8.77 -4.87
N ALA A 51 -3.62 8.74 -4.81
CA ALA A 51 -2.77 9.32 -5.83
C ALA A 51 -3.00 8.67 -7.20
N ILE A 52 -3.12 7.35 -7.26
CA ILE A 52 -3.41 6.61 -8.51
C ILE A 52 -4.82 6.94 -9.02
N LEU A 53 -5.82 7.03 -8.13
CA LEU A 53 -7.18 7.41 -8.51
C LEU A 53 -7.26 8.85 -9.03
N MET A 54 -6.50 9.78 -8.44
CA MET A 54 -6.37 11.15 -8.93
C MET A 54 -5.70 11.20 -10.30
N TYR A 55 -4.60 10.46 -10.48
CA TYR A 55 -3.92 10.35 -11.78
C TYR A 55 -4.86 9.79 -12.86
N ARG A 56 -5.66 8.76 -12.55
CA ARG A 56 -6.68 8.21 -13.46
C ARG A 56 -7.74 9.24 -13.87
N LYS A 57 -8.16 10.12 -12.95
CA LYS A 57 -9.13 11.19 -13.27
C LYS A 57 -8.54 12.31 -14.12
N SER A 58 -7.22 12.47 -14.08
CA SER A 58 -6.48 13.47 -14.86
C SER A 58 -6.15 13.00 -16.28
N LEU A 59 -6.43 11.73 -16.60
CA LEU A 59 -6.38 11.12 -17.93
C LEU A 59 -7.73 11.28 -18.62
#